data_AF-A0A7W6P9H4-F1
#
_entry.id   AF-A0A7W6P9H4-F1
#
_cell.length_a   1.000
_cell.length_b   1.000
_cell.length_c   1.000
_cell.angle_alpha   90.00
_cell.angle_beta   90.00
_cell.angle_gamma   90.00
#
_symmetry.space_group_name_H-M   'P 1'
#
loop_
_entity.id
_entity.type
_entity.pdbx_description
1 polymer ?
#
loop_
_entity_poly.entity_id
_entity_poly.type
_entity_poly.pdbx_seq_one_letter_code
_entity_poly.pdbx_strand_id
1 'polypeptide(L)'
;MSFYWPESFVGQIALFMAIVILIWGLVVALAPLKLMGLAGFSGLKEESGASIHIRSMIGGTYAAMSLMALLFDQPMIYRTFGLALIFGFLTRLLWMGTTGSRSIKGGIFLVCQAVAGVFMLLYGLGWA
;
A
#
# COMPACT_ATOMS: atom_id res chain seq x y z
N MET A 1 -8.14 18.72 18.37
CA MET A 1 -7.29 18.70 17.17
C MET A 1 -8.24 18.57 15.99
N SER A 2 -8.32 19.56 15.11
CA SER A 2 -9.11 19.44 13.87
C SER A 2 -8.46 18.38 12.97
N PHE A 3 -9.27 17.57 12.31
CA PHE A 3 -8.78 16.65 11.29
C PHE A 3 -8.12 17.46 10.18
N TYR A 4 -6.87 17.15 9.84
CA TYR A 4 -6.17 17.85 8.79
C TYR A 4 -6.76 17.45 7.42
N TRP A 5 -7.20 18.44 6.65
CA TRP A 5 -7.66 18.25 5.28
C TRP A 5 -6.81 19.10 4.33
N PRO A 6 -6.07 18.50 3.39
CA PRO A 6 -5.26 19.25 2.45
C PRO A 6 -6.13 20.06 1.48
N GLU A 7 -5.77 21.32 1.27
CA GLU A 7 -6.44 22.21 0.31
C GLU A 7 -6.02 21.90 -1.14
N SER A 8 -4.83 21.34 -1.32
CA SER A 8 -4.28 21.02 -2.64
C SER A 8 -4.89 19.74 -3.21
N PHE A 9 -5.10 19.70 -4.53
CA PHE A 9 -5.68 18.53 -5.21
C PHE A 9 -4.76 17.31 -5.06
N VAL A 10 -3.45 17.50 -5.18
CA VAL A 10 -2.46 16.45 -4.99
C VAL A 10 -2.50 15.91 -3.56
N GLY A 11 -2.67 16.78 -2.57
CA GLY A 11 -2.80 16.38 -1.17
C GLY A 11 -4.07 15.59 -0.88
N GLN A 12 -5.20 15.99 -1.48
CA GLN A 12 -6.47 15.27 -1.35
C GLN A 12 -6.36 13.85 -1.92
N ILE A 13 -5.70 13.70 -3.07
CA ILE A 13 -5.43 12.37 -3.64
C ILE A 13 -4.49 11.57 -2.74
N ALA A 14 -3.39 12.16 -2.25
CA ALA A 14 -2.45 11.47 -1.38
C ALA A 14 -3.12 10.96 -0.09
N LEU A 15 -3.99 11.78 0.51
CA LEU A 15 -4.78 11.43 1.69
C LEU A 15 -5.79 10.32 1.37
N PHE A 16 -6.49 10.41 0.24
CA PHE A 16 -7.40 9.35 -0.21
C PHE A 16 -6.65 8.02 -0.42
N MET A 17 -5.47 8.05 -1.04
CA MET A 17 -4.62 6.87 -1.21
C MET A 17 -4.17 6.29 0.13
N ALA A 18 -3.86 7.13 1.13
CA ALA A 18 -3.56 6.66 2.47
C ALA A 18 -4.76 5.93 3.11
N ILE A 19 -5.99 6.44 2.93
CA ILE A 19 -7.21 5.75 3.41
C ILE A 19 -7.36 4.38 2.73
N VAL A 20 -7.20 4.32 1.40
CA VAL A 20 -7.30 3.07 0.64
C VAL A 20 -6.26 2.06 1.13
N ILE A 21 -5.01 2.48 1.33
CA ILE A 21 -3.93 1.60 1.80
C ILE A 21 -4.13 1.21 3.27
N LEU A 22 -4.71 2.07 4.11
CA LEU A 22 -5.07 1.74 5.49
C LEU A 22 -6.07 0.57 5.50
N ILE A 23 -7.17 0.71 4.76
CA ILE A 23 -8.20 -0.33 4.64
C ILE A 23 -7.56 -1.61 4.10
N TRP A 24 -6.75 -1.48 3.05
CA TRP A 24 -6.07 -2.62 2.46
C TRP A 24 -5.08 -3.30 3.43
N GLY A 25 -4.31 -2.54 4.20
CA GLY A 25 -3.39 -3.04 5.21
C GLY A 25 -4.13 -3.81 6.31
N LEU A 26 -5.27 -3.30 6.76
CA LEU A 26 -6.13 -3.97 7.73
C LEU A 26 -6.71 -5.27 7.17
N VAL A 27 -7.21 -5.26 5.93
CA VAL A 27 -7.67 -6.48 5.23
C VAL A 27 -6.52 -7.47 5.12
N VAL A 28 -5.32 -7.03 4.77
CA VAL A 28 -4.14 -7.89 4.64
C VAL A 28 -3.72 -8.49 5.98
N ALA A 29 -3.81 -7.74 7.06
CA ALA A 29 -3.44 -8.20 8.39
C ALA A 29 -4.49 -9.15 9.00
N LEU A 30 -5.78 -8.90 8.77
CA LEU A 30 -6.87 -9.51 9.52
C LEU A 30 -7.68 -10.56 8.75
N ALA A 31 -7.71 -10.52 7.41
CA ALA A 31 -8.59 -11.41 6.64
C ALA A 31 -8.09 -12.88 6.64
N PRO A 32 -8.95 -13.90 6.61
CA PRO A 32 -8.51 -15.26 6.32
C PRO A 32 -7.95 -15.41 4.88
N LEU A 33 -6.98 -16.30 4.66
CA LEU A 33 -6.34 -16.55 3.35
C LEU A 33 -7.36 -16.92 2.26
N LYS A 34 -8.46 -17.57 2.65
CA LYS A 34 -9.56 -17.91 1.74
C LYS A 34 -10.19 -16.66 1.09
N LEU A 35 -10.32 -15.57 1.85
CA LEU A 35 -10.82 -14.29 1.31
C LEU A 35 -9.77 -13.59 0.45
N MET A 36 -8.48 -13.74 0.78
CA MET A 36 -7.39 -13.26 -0.08
C MET A 36 -7.30 -13.98 -1.43
N GLY A 37 -7.69 -15.25 -1.49
CA GLY A 37 -7.78 -16.01 -2.74
C GLY A 37 -8.72 -15.35 -3.75
N LEU A 38 -9.84 -14.79 -3.29
CA LEU A 38 -10.79 -14.04 -4.14
C LEU A 38 -10.14 -12.77 -4.72
N ALA A 39 -9.33 -12.08 -3.92
CA ALA A 39 -8.52 -10.93 -4.33
C ALA A 39 -7.33 -11.29 -5.24
N GLY A 40 -7.10 -12.57 -5.53
CA GLY A 40 -6.06 -13.04 -6.46
C GLY A 40 -4.77 -13.53 -5.81
N PHE A 41 -4.71 -13.63 -4.48
CA PHE A 41 -3.58 -14.22 -3.77
C PHE A 41 -3.79 -15.73 -3.61
N SER A 42 -3.79 -16.47 -4.72
CA SER A 42 -3.99 -17.93 -4.72
C SER A 42 -2.71 -18.74 -4.46
N GLY A 43 -1.57 -18.06 -4.23
CA GLY A 43 -0.26 -18.70 -4.02
C GLY A 43 -0.08 -19.32 -2.63
N LEU A 44 -0.89 -18.91 -1.64
CA LEU A 44 -0.86 -19.43 -0.28
C LEU A 44 -2.05 -20.39 -0.11
N LYS A 45 -1.79 -21.69 -0.27
CA LYS A 45 -2.84 -22.73 -0.23
C LYS A 45 -3.28 -23.12 1.19
N GLU A 46 -2.45 -22.87 2.20
CA GLU A 46 -2.73 -23.26 3.60
C GLU A 46 -2.44 -22.10 4.57
N GLU A 47 -3.34 -21.91 5.54
CA GLU A 47 -3.11 -21.05 6.70
C GLU A 47 -2.12 -21.72 7.64
N SER A 48 -0.83 -21.50 7.40
CA SER A 48 0.22 -21.82 8.37
C SER A 48 0.46 -20.64 9.30
N GLY A 49 0.93 -20.89 10.53
CA GLY A 49 1.33 -19.84 11.47
C GLY A 49 2.37 -18.88 10.87
N ALA A 50 3.26 -19.37 9.98
CA ALA A 50 4.21 -18.55 9.25
C ALA A 50 3.53 -17.58 8.26
N SER A 51 2.47 -18.02 7.56
CA SER A 51 1.69 -17.16 6.68
C SER A 51 1.00 -16.04 7.46
N ILE A 52 0.44 -16.36 8.62
CA ILE A 52 -0.21 -15.39 9.52
C ILE A 52 0.79 -14.33 9.98
N HIS A 53 1.98 -14.73 10.44
CA HIS A 53 3.02 -13.81 10.89
C HIS A 53 3.48 -12.85 9.77
N ILE A 54 3.73 -13.36 8.57
CA ILE A 54 4.18 -12.53 7.45
C ILE A 54 3.09 -11.52 7.07
N ARG A 55 1.84 -11.96 7.01
CA ARG A 55 0.72 -11.10 6.62
C ARG A 55 0.36 -10.06 7.66
N SER A 56 0.34 -10.42 8.93
CA SER A 56 0.06 -9.48 10.02
C SER A 56 1.14 -8.41 10.11
N MET A 57 2.41 -8.78 9.90
CA MET A 57 3.52 -7.83 9.81
C MET A 57 3.36 -6.89 8.60
N ILE A 58 3.14 -7.42 7.40
CA ILE A 58 3.02 -6.61 6.18
C ILE A 58 1.79 -5.70 6.25
N GLY A 59 0.61 -6.26 6.52
CA GLY A 59 -0.64 -5.53 6.59
C GLY A 59 -0.65 -4.51 7.72
N GLY A 60 -0.15 -4.89 8.89
CA GLY A 60 0.01 -3.99 10.04
C GLY A 60 0.94 -2.82 9.75
N THR A 61 2.05 -3.07 9.03
CA THR A 61 2.98 -2.00 8.60
C THR A 61 2.30 -1.03 7.63
N TYR A 62 1.58 -1.53 6.62
CA TYR A 62 0.84 -0.65 5.69
C TYR A 62 -0.24 0.17 6.41
N ALA A 63 -0.96 -0.45 7.35
CA ALA A 63 -1.97 0.23 8.15
C ALA A 63 -1.34 1.32 9.04
N ALA A 64 -0.24 1.01 9.74
CA ALA A 64 0.45 1.96 10.61
C ALA A 64 1.03 3.15 9.82
N MET A 65 1.68 2.90 8.68
CA MET A 65 2.22 3.96 7.81
C MET A 65 1.12 4.88 7.27
N SER A 66 -0.02 4.30 6.88
CA SER A 66 -1.17 5.06 6.42
C SER A 66 -1.80 5.89 7.54
N LEU A 67 -1.92 5.31 8.74
CA LEU A 67 -2.43 6.02 9.91
C LEU A 67 -1.51 7.18 10.30
N MET A 68 -0.19 6.99 10.22
CA MET A 68 0.76 8.08 10.44
C MET A 68 0.57 9.23 9.44
N ALA A 69 0.34 8.92 8.16
CA ALA A 69 0.07 9.94 7.15
C ALA A 69 -1.21 10.72 7.45
N LEU A 70 -2.28 10.03 7.89
CA LEU A 70 -3.58 10.63 8.22
C LEU A 70 -3.54 11.50 9.48
N LEU A 71 -2.73 11.14 10.48
CA LEU A 71 -2.73 11.80 11.79
C LEU A 71 -1.77 12.98 11.88
N PHE A 72 -0.60 12.90 11.23
CA PHE A 72 0.50 13.82 11.52
C PHE A 72 0.78 14.85 10.43
N ASP A 73 0.22 14.69 9.22
CA ASP A 73 0.44 15.55 8.04
C ASP A 73 1.90 16.02 7.87
N GLN A 74 2.88 15.18 8.18
CA GLN A 74 4.27 15.56 8.01
C GLN A 74 4.72 15.21 6.58
N PRO A 75 5.30 16.15 5.82
CA PRO A 75 5.80 15.89 4.47
C PRO A 75 6.78 14.72 4.42
N MET A 76 7.58 14.56 5.49
CA MET A 76 8.50 13.42 5.62
C MET A 76 7.77 12.07 5.58
N ILE A 77 6.61 11.95 6.23
CA ILE A 77 5.83 10.70 6.26
C ILE A 77 5.36 10.35 4.85
N TYR A 78 4.80 11.32 4.11
CA TYR A 78 4.36 11.10 2.73
C TYR A 78 5.52 10.75 1.79
N ARG A 79 6.70 11.36 1.98
CA ARG A 79 7.91 10.99 1.22
C ARG A 79 8.35 9.56 1.50
N THR A 80 8.53 9.20 2.77
CA THR A 80 8.97 7.86 3.16
C THR A 80 7.96 6.81 2.73
N PHE A 81 6.67 7.11 2.89
CA PHE A 81 5.61 6.18 2.51
C PHE A 81 5.53 6.02 0.98
N GLY A 82 5.59 7.12 0.24
CA GLY A 82 5.66 7.09 -1.22
C GLY A 82 6.88 6.33 -1.74
N LEU A 83 8.07 6.54 -1.16
CA LEU A 83 9.27 5.78 -1.48
C LEU A 83 9.09 4.28 -1.21
N ALA A 84 8.51 3.90 -0.08
CA ALA A 84 8.24 2.50 0.24
C ALA A 84 7.34 1.84 -0.81
N LEU A 85 6.31 2.56 -1.28
CA LEU A 85 5.42 2.07 -2.35
C LEU A 85 6.16 1.93 -3.68
N ILE A 86 7.01 2.89 -4.06
CA ILE A 86 7.82 2.82 -5.29
C ILE A 86 8.84 1.67 -5.22
N PHE A 87 9.54 1.49 -4.10
CA PHE A 87 10.44 0.34 -3.93
C PHE A 87 9.68 -0.99 -3.99
N GLY A 88 8.49 -1.07 -3.39
CA GLY A 88 7.63 -2.24 -3.51
C GLY A 88 7.17 -2.49 -4.96
N PHE A 89 6.94 -1.43 -5.74
CA PHE A 89 6.62 -1.53 -7.16
C PHE A 89 7.81 -2.09 -7.95
N LEU A 90 9.02 -1.53 -7.76
CA LEU A 90 10.24 -1.96 -8.46
C LEU A 90 10.59 -3.41 -8.15
N THR A 91 10.53 -3.79 -6.87
CA THR A 91 10.78 -5.18 -6.44
C THR A 91 9.78 -6.15 -7.04
N ARG A 92 8.49 -5.80 -7.10
CA ARG A 92 7.49 -6.64 -7.78
C ARG A 92 7.73 -6.73 -9.29
N LEU A 93 8.11 -5.62 -9.93
CA LEU A 93 8.43 -5.60 -11.36
C LEU A 93 9.61 -6.52 -11.69
N LEU A 94 10.66 -6.49 -10.86
CA LEU A 94 11.78 -7.43 -10.94
C LEU A 94 11.31 -8.89 -10.78
N TRP A 95 10.47 -9.18 -9.78
CA TRP A 95 9.94 -10.53 -9.55
C TRP A 95 9.08 -11.05 -10.71
N MET A 96 8.25 -10.20 -11.32
CA MET A 96 7.48 -10.57 -12.50
C MET A 96 8.39 -10.86 -13.71
N GLY A 97 9.49 -10.12 -13.83
CA GLY A 97 10.51 -10.35 -14.85
C GLY A 97 11.25 -11.68 -14.68
N THR A 98 11.58 -12.06 -13.44
CA THR A 98 12.34 -13.29 -13.15
C THR A 98 11.49 -14.56 -13.15
N THR A 99 10.26 -14.51 -12.65
CA THR A 99 9.39 -15.70 -12.53
C THR A 99 8.49 -15.93 -13.74
N GLY A 100 8.39 -14.97 -14.67
CA GLY A 100 7.50 -15.05 -15.83
C GLY A 100 6.00 -15.05 -15.48
N SER A 101 5.65 -14.93 -14.20
CA SER A 101 4.28 -14.95 -13.71
C SER A 101 3.56 -13.65 -14.03
N ARG A 102 2.79 -13.64 -15.11
CA ARG A 102 1.95 -12.51 -15.53
C ARG A 102 0.50 -12.74 -15.12
N SER A 103 0.15 -12.29 -13.92
CA SER A 103 -1.24 -12.24 -13.45
C SER A 103 -1.85 -10.86 -13.71
N ILE A 104 -3.03 -10.81 -14.34
CA ILE A 104 -3.78 -9.56 -14.59
C ILE A 104 -4.08 -8.83 -13.28
N LYS A 105 -4.51 -9.56 -12.24
CA LYS A 105 -4.77 -8.99 -10.90
C LYS A 105 -3.51 -8.39 -10.30
N GLY A 106 -2.36 -9.05 -10.48
CA GLY A 106 -1.06 -8.56 -10.05
C GLY A 106 -0.64 -7.27 -10.79
N GLY A 107 -0.94 -7.18 -12.08
CA GLY A 107 -0.70 -5.98 -12.90
C GLY A 107 -1.55 -4.78 -12.44
N ILE A 108 -2.84 -4.99 -12.15
CA ILE A 108 -3.70 -3.92 -11.60
C ILE A 108 -3.15 -3.41 -10.27
N PHE A 109 -2.81 -4.32 -9.37
CA PHE A 109 -2.24 -3.95 -8.06
C PHE A 109 -0.89 -3.22 -8.20
N LEU A 110 -0.06 -3.62 -9.16
CA LEU A 110 1.19 -2.95 -9.50
C LEU A 110 0.96 -1.50 -9.94
N VAL A 111 -0.03 -1.25 -10.81
CA VAL A 111 -0.39 0.10 -11.26
C VAL A 111 -0.94 0.94 -10.10
N CYS A 112 -1.86 0.40 -9.29
CA CYS A 112 -2.39 1.10 -8.13
C CYS A 112 -1.27 1.51 -7.14
N GLN A 113 -0.31 0.62 -6.91
CA GLN A 113 0.84 0.89 -6.05
C GLN A 113 1.75 1.99 -6.62
N ALA A 114 2.01 1.97 -7.93
CA ALA A 114 2.80 3.02 -8.58
C ALA A 114 2.10 4.38 -8.48
N VAL A 115 0.81 4.42 -8.81
CA VAL A 115 0.00 5.65 -8.76
C VAL A 115 -0.03 6.21 -7.34
N ALA A 116 -0.33 5.39 -6.34
CA ALA A 116 -0.34 5.82 -4.95
C ALA A 116 1.03 6.33 -4.48
N GLY A 117 2.11 5.62 -4.85
CA GLY A 117 3.48 6.04 -4.53
C GLY A 117 3.85 7.38 -5.14
N VAL A 118 3.50 7.60 -6.41
CA VAL A 118 3.75 8.87 -7.10
C VAL A 118 2.99 10.02 -6.45
N PHE A 119 1.68 9.87 -6.18
CA PHE A 119 0.90 10.95 -5.56
C PHE A 119 1.39 11.29 -4.14
N MET A 120 1.78 10.28 -3.35
CA MET A 120 2.37 10.53 -2.03
C MET A 120 3.73 11.24 -2.12
N LEU A 121 4.55 10.90 -3.11
CA LEU A 121 5.82 11.59 -3.34
C LEU A 121 5.61 13.03 -3.82
N LEU A 122 4.70 13.26 -4.77
CA LEU A 122 4.38 14.59 -5.26
C LEU A 122 3.92 15.48 -4.11
N TYR A 123 2.96 15.01 -3.30
CA TYR A 123 2.52 15.75 -2.12
C TYR A 123 3.65 15.99 -1.13
N GLY A 124 4.43 14.96 -0.81
CA GLY A 124 5.58 15.07 0.09
C GLY A 124 6.65 16.06 -0.42
N LEU A 125 6.85 16.18 -1.73
CA LEU A 125 7.79 17.11 -2.36
C LEU A 125 7.25 18.54 -2.45
N GLY A 126 6.01 18.79 -2.00
CA GLY A 126 5.41 20.12 -1.99
C GLY A 126 4.73 20.50 -3.30
N TRP A 127 4.39 19.54 -4.15
CA TRP A 127 3.55 19.79 -5.33
C TRP A 127 2.09 19.97 -4.88
N ALA A 128 1.46 21.05 -5.36
CA ALA A 128 0.07 21.41 -5.08
C ALA A 128 -0.89 20.81 -6.12
#